data_AF-K1ZGC1-F1
#
_entry.id   AF-K1ZGC1-F1
#
_cell.length_a   1.000
_cell.length_b   1.000
_cell.length_c   1.000
_cell.angle_alpha   90.00
_cell.angle_beta   90.00
_cell.angle_gamma   90.00
#
_symmetry.space_group_name_H-M   'P 1'
#
loop_
_entity.id
_entity.type
_entity.pdbx_description
1 polymer ?
#
loop_
_entity_poly.entity_id
_entity_poly.type
_entity_poly.pdbx_seq_one_letter_code
_entity_poly.pdbx_strand_id
1 'polypeptide(L)'
;FVSKSMIVAAAHEEGRLWLLSLMNLAGIGTFLSVGLKVTYFAFFGKEAAEPLHAKEPPLNMLWAMGLTSLLCFIIGVFPQTLYVLLPFPVEYHPYNPAHLSEALQILSFTGLVFYLLVKKLSPEATINLDVDYLYRKGALLFMKFDEKVVAPLDALWGELYRTLGLGALFKNADLSYAFDRKAIDGVVDGTAYSVMDVGSVVKKLQTGRIQTYIGLALFMLFAILWFVFVVG
;
A
#
# COMPACT_ATOMS: atom_id res chain seq x y z
N PHE A 1 14.41 10.54 28.63
CA PHE A 1 14.55 10.25 30.07
C PHE A 1 14.14 8.83 30.43
N VAL A 2 13.08 8.27 29.85
CA VAL A 2 12.66 6.87 30.14
C VAL A 2 13.31 5.88 29.17
N SER A 3 13.11 6.05 27.86
CA SER A 3 13.57 5.09 26.85
C SER A 3 15.05 5.25 26.48
N LYS A 4 15.48 6.47 26.17
CA LYS A 4 16.84 6.75 25.70
C LYS A 4 17.92 6.38 26.74
N SER A 5 17.69 6.74 28.00
CA SER A 5 18.68 6.59 29.07
C SER A 5 18.98 5.13 29.37
N MET A 6 18.03 4.22 29.13
CA MET A 6 18.23 2.77 29.19
C MET A 6 19.35 2.32 28.24
N ILE A 7 19.33 2.79 27.00
CA ILE A 7 20.34 2.42 26.00
C ILE A 7 21.70 3.05 26.35
N VAL A 8 21.68 4.29 26.87
CA VAL A 8 22.89 4.98 27.34
C VAL A 8 23.51 4.24 28.53
N ALA A 9 22.68 3.74 29.46
CA ALA A 9 23.13 2.94 30.60
C ALA A 9 23.69 1.58 30.15
N ALA A 10 23.05 0.89 29.20
CA ALA A 10 23.59 -0.34 28.63
C ALA A 10 24.98 -0.13 27.98
N ALA A 11 25.17 0.98 27.25
CA ALA A 11 26.47 1.33 26.69
C ALA A 11 27.54 1.62 27.78
N HIS A 12 27.12 2.12 28.95
CA HIS A 12 27.99 2.30 30.11
C HIS A 12 28.41 0.95 30.71
N GLU A 13 27.46 0.04 30.91
CA GLU A 13 27.69 -1.29 31.49
C GLU A 13 28.62 -2.16 30.62
N GLU A 14 28.52 -2.06 29.29
CA GLU A 14 29.45 -2.73 28.36
C GLU A 14 30.83 -2.06 28.27
N GLY A 15 31.10 -0.98 29.03
CA GLY A 15 32.37 -0.26 29.02
C GLY A 15 32.64 0.52 27.72
N ARG A 16 31.62 0.76 26.89
CA ARG A 16 31.73 1.47 25.60
C ARG A 16 31.67 2.98 25.78
N LEU A 17 32.67 3.55 26.46
CA LEU A 17 32.73 4.98 26.82
C LEU A 17 32.61 5.93 25.62
N TRP A 18 33.11 5.53 24.45
CA TRP A 18 32.97 6.32 23.22
C TRP A 18 31.51 6.47 22.78
N LEU A 19 30.76 5.36 22.77
CA LEU A 19 29.34 5.37 22.41
C LEU A 19 28.51 6.14 23.43
N LEU A 20 28.77 5.94 24.72
CA LEU A 20 28.15 6.70 25.80
C LEU A 20 28.30 8.21 25.56
N SER A 21 29.52 8.65 25.28
CA SER A 21 29.83 10.07 25.07
C SER A 21 29.12 10.63 23.85
N LEU A 22 29.14 9.91 22.73
CA LEU A 22 28.43 10.30 21.50
C LEU A 22 26.90 10.36 21.69
N MET A 23 26.32 9.39 22.40
CA MET A 23 24.88 9.35 22.64
C MET A 23 24.43 10.47 23.58
N ASN A 24 25.23 10.81 24.58
CA ASN A 24 25.00 11.96 25.45
C ASN A 24 25.12 13.26 24.67
N LEU A 25 26.19 13.43 23.88
CA LEU A 25 26.38 14.60 23.02
C LEU A 25 25.23 14.78 22.02
N ALA A 26 24.79 13.69 21.37
CA ALA A 26 23.64 13.70 20.49
C ALA A 26 22.37 14.12 21.23
N GLY A 27 22.19 13.71 22.49
CA GLY A 27 21.07 14.14 23.33
C GLY A 27 21.05 15.62 23.61
N ILE A 28 22.21 16.14 24.02
CA ILE A 28 22.40 17.57 24.26
C ILE A 28 22.11 18.35 22.98
N GLY A 29 22.64 17.89 21.84
CA GLY A 29 22.41 18.49 20.53
C GLY A 29 20.93 18.50 20.12
N THR A 30 20.21 17.39 20.29
CA THR A 30 18.76 17.32 20.01
C THR A 30 17.96 18.25 20.93
N PHE A 31 18.29 18.29 22.22
CA PHE A 31 17.63 19.18 23.17
C PHE A 31 17.88 20.66 22.83
N LEU A 32 19.12 21.02 22.51
CA LEU A 32 19.47 22.38 22.08
C LEU A 32 18.76 22.78 20.78
N SER A 33 18.72 21.89 19.78
CA SER A 33 18.14 22.19 18.46
C SER A 33 16.61 22.17 18.47
N VAL A 34 16.00 21.03 18.82
CA VAL A 34 14.54 20.85 18.73
C VAL A 34 13.86 21.36 19.98
N GLY A 35 14.43 21.04 21.15
CA GLY A 35 13.83 21.37 22.44
C GLY A 35 13.85 22.87 22.78
N LEU A 36 14.94 23.56 22.44
CA LEU A 36 15.14 24.98 22.75
C LEU A 36 15.06 25.88 21.52
N LYS A 37 15.91 25.67 20.50
CA LYS A 37 16.00 26.58 19.36
C LYS A 37 14.68 26.67 18.58
N VAL A 38 14.12 25.54 18.12
CA VAL A 38 12.88 25.56 17.33
C VAL A 38 11.71 26.13 18.13
N THR A 39 11.49 25.67 19.36
CA THR A 39 10.39 26.13 20.22
C THR A 39 10.52 27.62 20.55
N TYR A 40 11.72 28.09 20.93
CA TYR A 40 11.95 29.49 21.26
C TYR A 40 11.69 30.39 20.06
N PHE A 41 12.22 30.08 18.87
CA PHE A 41 12.01 30.93 17.69
C PHE A 41 10.61 30.78 17.08
N ALA A 42 9.89 29.67 17.32
CA ALA A 42 8.51 29.51 16.88
C ALA A 42 7.53 30.34 17.72
N PHE A 43 7.71 30.39 19.05
CA PHE A 43 6.79 31.09 19.97
C PHE A 43 7.24 32.50 20.35
N PHE A 44 8.55 32.74 20.44
CA PHE A 44 9.16 34.02 20.89
C PHE A 44 10.05 34.65 19.80
N GLY A 45 9.97 34.17 18.57
CA GLY A 45 10.68 34.75 17.43
C GLY A 45 10.13 36.11 16.99
N LYS A 46 10.79 36.73 16.02
CA LYS A 46 10.27 37.94 15.38
C LYS A 46 8.99 37.59 14.61
N GLU A 47 7.96 38.39 14.80
CA GLU A 47 6.72 38.27 14.03
C GLU A 47 7.01 38.39 12.54
N ALA A 48 6.29 37.60 11.73
CA ALA A 48 6.39 37.67 10.29
C ALA A 48 5.99 39.07 9.80
N ALA A 49 6.68 39.56 8.77
CA ALA A 49 6.42 40.88 8.20
C ALA A 49 4.99 41.02 7.63
N GLU A 50 4.34 39.89 7.32
CA GLU A 50 2.94 39.84 6.93
C GLU A 50 2.11 39.14 8.02
N PRO A 51 0.93 39.68 8.40
CA PRO A 51 0.06 39.06 9.38
C PRO A 51 -0.56 37.79 8.80
N LEU A 52 0.08 36.66 9.08
CA LEU A 52 -0.47 35.33 8.81
C LEU A 52 -1.60 35.07 9.82
N HIS A 53 -2.84 35.09 9.36
CA HIS A 53 -3.99 34.62 10.15
C HIS A 53 -3.92 33.09 10.29
N ALA A 54 -3.15 32.62 11.27
CA ALA A 54 -3.07 31.21 11.61
C ALA A 54 -4.43 30.77 12.21
N LYS A 55 -5.18 29.97 11.44
CA LYS A 55 -6.42 29.35 11.93
C LYS A 55 -6.08 28.20 12.86
N GLU A 56 -6.85 28.04 13.93
CA GLU A 56 -6.74 26.88 14.81
C GLU A 56 -6.95 25.57 14.03
N PRO A 57 -6.21 24.50 14.37
CA PRO A 57 -6.40 23.20 13.75
C PRO A 57 -7.83 22.67 13.89
N PRO A 58 -8.32 21.85 12.94
CA PRO A 58 -9.64 21.22 13.06
C PRO A 58 -9.68 20.29 14.29
N LEU A 59 -10.88 20.11 14.84
CA LEU A 59 -11.10 19.38 16.10
C LEU A 59 -10.48 17.97 16.10
N ASN A 60 -10.53 17.25 14.97
CA ASN A 60 -9.94 15.91 14.83
C ASN A 60 -8.42 15.91 15.07
N MET A 61 -7.72 16.95 14.62
CA MET A 61 -6.27 17.10 14.84
C MET A 61 -5.96 17.41 16.30
N LEU A 62 -6.78 18.24 16.96
CA LEU A 62 -6.64 18.54 18.38
C LEU A 62 -6.83 17.29 19.24
N TRP A 63 -7.83 16.46 18.94
CA TRP A 63 -8.03 15.18 19.62
C TRP A 63 -6.84 14.23 19.45
N ALA A 64 -6.31 14.10 18.24
CA ALA A 64 -5.15 13.26 17.98
C ALA A 64 -3.89 13.74 18.74
N MET A 65 -3.63 15.05 18.73
CA MET A 65 -2.53 15.65 19.48
C MET A 65 -2.70 15.47 20.99
N GLY A 66 -3.91 15.68 21.51
CA GLY A 66 -4.23 15.51 22.93
C GLY A 66 -4.09 14.07 23.41
N LEU A 67 -4.58 13.10 22.63
CA LEU A 67 -4.42 11.68 22.95
C LEU A 67 -2.94 11.26 22.92
N THR A 68 -2.19 11.71 21.92
CA THR A 68 -0.77 11.39 21.79
C THR A 68 0.04 11.99 22.93
N SER A 69 -0.22 13.25 23.30
CA SER A 69 0.47 13.89 24.43
C SER A 69 0.16 13.18 25.76
N LEU A 70 -1.09 12.74 25.96
CA LEU A 70 -1.51 11.96 27.10
C LEU A 70 -0.78 10.61 27.17
N LEU A 71 -0.64 9.89 26.06
CA LEU A 71 0.13 8.64 26.01
C LEU A 71 1.62 8.88 26.33
N CYS A 72 2.23 9.93 25.75
CA CYS A 72 3.60 10.32 26.07
C CYS A 72 3.77 10.66 27.57
N PHE A 73 2.77 11.30 28.17
CA PHE A 73 2.76 11.62 29.60
C PHE A 73 2.67 10.36 30.47
N ILE A 74 1.77 9.42 30.13
CA ILE A 74 1.63 8.14 30.84
C ILE A 74 2.94 7.35 30.80
N ILE A 75 3.56 7.23 29.62
CA ILE A 75 4.85 6.52 29.47
C ILE A 75 5.96 7.22 30.26
N GLY A 76 5.90 8.55 30.36
CA GLY A 76 6.80 9.34 31.21
C GLY A 76 6.67 8.98 32.69
N VAL A 77 5.46 9.08 33.24
CA VAL A 77 5.19 8.90 34.68
C VAL A 77 5.27 7.43 35.10
N PHE A 78 4.75 6.51 34.28
CA PHE A 78 4.71 5.07 34.54
C PHE A 78 5.54 4.32 33.48
N PRO A 79 6.88 4.34 33.59
CA PRO A 79 7.78 3.72 32.59
C PRO A 79 7.55 2.21 32.44
N GLN A 80 6.98 1.55 33.45
CA GLN A 80 6.61 0.15 33.43
C GLN A 80 5.62 -0.19 32.31
N THR A 81 4.74 0.76 31.94
CA THR A 81 3.81 0.57 30.82
C THR A 81 4.52 0.30 29.50
N LEU A 82 5.70 0.89 29.31
CA LEU A 82 6.57 0.62 28.16
C LEU A 82 7.38 -0.65 28.36
N TYR A 83 7.92 -0.89 29.55
CA TYR A 83 8.87 -1.99 29.79
C TYR A 83 8.21 -3.36 29.73
N VAL A 84 6.92 -3.48 30.09
CA VAL A 84 6.15 -4.73 29.96
C VAL A 84 5.97 -5.15 28.50
N LEU A 85 6.06 -4.20 27.55
CA LEU A 85 5.97 -4.49 26.12
C LEU A 85 7.30 -4.93 25.50
N LEU A 86 8.42 -4.82 26.23
CA LEU A 86 9.73 -5.21 25.73
C LEU A 86 9.88 -6.74 25.74
N PRO A 87 10.55 -7.33 24.74
CA PRO A 87 10.68 -8.79 24.61
C PRO A 87 11.60 -9.43 25.65
N PHE A 88 12.46 -8.64 26.31
CA PHE A 88 13.41 -9.11 27.32
C PHE A 88 13.12 -8.45 28.67
N PRO A 89 13.36 -9.14 29.80
CA PRO A 89 13.19 -8.56 31.12
C PRO A 89 14.19 -7.41 31.31
N VAL A 90 13.69 -6.22 31.65
CA VAL A 90 14.51 -5.02 31.86
C VAL A 90 14.36 -4.54 33.30
N GLU A 91 15.43 -4.65 34.07
CA GLU A 91 15.54 -4.06 35.42
C GLU A 91 16.23 -2.69 35.35
N TYR A 92 15.58 -1.73 34.68
CA TYR A 92 16.09 -0.37 34.57
C TYR A 92 15.21 0.62 35.34
N HIS A 93 15.79 1.33 36.30
CA HIS A 93 15.10 2.34 37.11
C HIS A 93 15.47 3.75 36.65
N PRO A 94 14.65 4.41 35.78
CA PRO A 94 14.98 5.73 35.26
C PRO A 94 14.99 6.82 36.33
N TYR A 95 14.23 6.66 37.41
CA TYR A 95 14.10 7.63 38.50
C TYR A 95 15.10 7.40 39.64
N ASN A 96 16.35 7.12 39.31
CA ASN A 96 17.44 7.07 40.28
C ASN A 96 17.92 8.50 40.61
N PRO A 97 18.13 8.88 41.88
CA PRO A 97 18.69 10.18 42.27
C PRO A 97 19.95 10.57 41.49
N ALA A 98 20.86 9.63 41.23
CA ALA A 98 22.07 9.90 40.46
C ALA A 98 21.73 10.34 39.02
N HIS A 99 20.92 9.55 38.31
CA HIS A 99 20.51 9.86 36.94
C HIS A 99 19.72 11.17 36.84
N LEU A 100 18.86 11.44 37.82
CA LEU A 100 18.09 12.67 37.88
C LEU A 100 19.02 13.89 38.03
N SER A 101 20.02 13.79 38.90
CA SER A 101 20.98 14.87 39.11
C SER A 101 21.82 15.17 37.86
N GLU A 102 22.31 14.13 37.17
CA GLU A 102 23.06 14.25 35.92
C GLU A 102 22.20 14.89 34.83
N ALA A 103 20.96 14.41 34.65
CA ALA A 103 20.04 14.95 33.66
C ALA A 103 19.74 16.44 33.95
N LEU A 104 19.45 16.80 35.20
CA LEU A 104 19.19 18.19 35.59
C LEU A 104 20.40 19.09 35.34
N GLN A 105 21.62 18.63 35.64
CA GLN A 105 22.85 19.39 35.36
C GLN A 105 23.02 19.63 33.86
N ILE A 106 22.87 18.57 33.05
CA ILE A 106 23.02 18.65 31.59
C ILE A 106 21.94 19.57 30.99
N LEU A 107 20.67 19.41 31.37
CA LEU A 107 19.58 20.25 30.86
C LEU A 107 19.75 21.71 31.29
N SER A 108 20.09 21.96 32.56
CA SER A 108 20.31 23.32 33.08
C SER A 108 21.46 24.01 32.38
N PHE A 109 22.59 23.31 32.21
CA PHE A 109 23.75 23.85 31.52
C PHE A 109 23.46 24.10 30.03
N THR A 110 22.76 23.18 29.36
CA THR A 110 22.35 23.37 27.95
C THR A 110 21.40 24.55 27.80
N GLY A 111 20.46 24.73 28.73
CA GLY A 111 19.56 25.89 28.79
C GLY A 111 20.32 27.20 29.00
N LEU A 112 21.31 27.21 29.90
CA LEU A 112 22.16 28.38 30.15
C LEU A 112 23.01 28.73 28.92
N VAL A 113 23.62 27.73 28.28
CA VAL A 113 24.36 27.90 27.02
C VAL A 113 23.43 28.47 25.93
N PHE A 114 22.23 27.91 25.77
CA PHE A 114 21.25 28.43 24.82
C PHE A 114 20.90 29.90 25.09
N TYR A 115 20.62 30.26 26.35
CA TYR A 115 20.29 31.62 26.74
C TYR A 115 21.42 32.60 26.41
N LEU A 116 22.68 32.24 26.72
CA LEU A 116 23.85 33.06 26.41
C LEU A 116 24.09 33.22 24.89
N LEU A 117 23.84 32.15 24.12
CA LEU A 117 24.10 32.13 22.68
C LEU A 117 22.86 32.37 21.81
N VAL A 118 21.73 32.78 22.39
CA VAL A 118 20.45 32.92 21.67
C VAL A 118 20.57 33.82 20.43
N LYS A 119 21.37 34.89 20.52
CA LYS A 119 21.64 35.81 19.40
C LYS A 119 22.45 35.18 18.27
N LYS A 120 23.33 34.23 18.58
CA LYS A 120 24.15 33.51 17.59
C LYS A 120 23.41 32.32 17.00
N LEU A 121 22.42 31.79 17.72
CA LEU A 121 21.61 30.66 17.27
C LEU A 121 20.40 31.07 16.42
N SER A 122 20.18 32.38 16.20
CA SER A 122 19.08 32.87 15.38
C SER A 122 19.10 32.24 13.99
N PRO A 123 17.95 31.82 13.45
CA PRO A 123 17.88 31.32 12.08
C PRO A 123 18.34 32.41 11.11
N GLU A 124 19.37 32.13 10.32
CA GLU A 124 19.80 32.98 9.22
C GLU A 124 19.14 32.49 7.92
N ALA A 125 18.71 33.42 7.08
CA ALA A 125 18.10 33.12 5.78
C ALA A 125 19.19 32.72 4.77
N THR A 126 19.75 31.52 4.97
CA THR A 126 20.78 30.94 4.13
C THR A 126 20.24 29.73 3.41
N ILE A 127 20.61 29.55 2.14
CA ILE A 127 20.28 28.34 1.38
C ILE A 127 21.17 27.22 1.91
N ASN A 128 20.59 26.25 2.62
CA ASN A 128 21.33 25.07 3.04
C ASN A 128 21.50 24.13 1.85
N LEU A 129 22.75 23.92 1.42
CA LEU A 129 23.07 23.04 0.29
C LEU A 129 23.17 21.60 0.81
N ASP A 130 22.01 21.03 1.12
CA ASP A 130 21.87 19.67 1.64
C ASP A 130 21.82 18.62 0.52
N VAL A 131 21.58 17.37 0.90
CA VAL A 131 21.31 16.24 -0.01
C VAL A 131 20.18 16.54 -1.02
N ASP A 132 19.28 17.49 -0.71
CA ASP A 132 18.26 18.00 -1.65
C ASP A 132 18.88 18.47 -2.98
N TYR A 133 20.09 19.05 -2.96
CA TYR A 133 20.79 19.44 -4.19
C TYR A 133 21.09 18.24 -5.07
N LEU A 134 21.59 17.15 -4.49
CA LEU A 134 21.90 15.92 -5.21
C LEU A 134 20.61 15.27 -5.74
N TYR A 135 19.54 15.28 -4.94
CA TYR A 135 18.24 14.77 -5.36
C TYR A 135 17.64 15.58 -6.52
N ARG A 136 17.63 16.91 -6.43
CA ARG A 136 17.16 17.81 -7.50
C ARG A 136 17.96 17.64 -8.78
N LYS A 137 19.29 17.56 -8.69
CA LYS A 137 20.15 17.34 -9.87
C LYS A 137 19.95 15.96 -10.47
N GLY A 138 19.80 14.92 -9.65
CA GLY A 138 19.48 13.57 -10.09
C GLY A 138 18.14 13.49 -10.82
N ALA A 139 17.09 14.10 -10.25
CA ALA A 139 15.76 14.14 -10.85
C ALA A 139 15.76 14.84 -12.22
N LEU A 140 16.47 15.97 -12.35
CA LEU A 140 16.61 16.66 -13.64
C LEU A 140 17.33 15.80 -14.68
N LEU A 141 18.34 15.02 -14.27
CA LEU A 141 19.07 14.12 -15.16
C LEU A 141 18.20 12.94 -15.60
N PHE A 142 17.40 12.39 -14.67
CA PHE A 142 16.42 11.36 -14.96
C PHE A 142 15.32 11.84 -15.91
N MET A 143 14.74 13.02 -15.68
CA MET A 143 13.75 13.61 -16.58
C MET A 143 14.30 13.81 -17.99
N LYS A 144 15.56 14.29 -18.11
CA LYS A 144 16.23 14.43 -19.42
C LYS A 144 16.48 13.09 -20.10
N PHE A 145 16.73 12.04 -19.33
CA PHE A 145 16.90 10.69 -19.86
C PHE A 145 15.56 10.13 -20.36
N ASP A 146 14.50 10.28 -19.57
CA ASP A 146 13.15 9.86 -19.92
C ASP A 146 12.66 10.53 -21.21
N GLU A 147 12.80 11.86 -21.30
CA GLU A 147 12.41 12.63 -22.48
C GLU A 147 13.20 12.25 -23.74
N LYS A 148 14.51 11.99 -23.61
CA LYS A 148 15.37 11.71 -24.77
C LYS A 148 15.39 10.26 -25.22
N VAL A 149 15.14 9.32 -24.31
CA VAL A 149 15.33 7.89 -24.58
C VAL A 149 14.01 7.14 -24.46
N VAL A 150 13.28 7.31 -23.35
CA VAL A 150 12.08 6.52 -23.07
C VAL A 150 10.90 7.00 -23.90
N ALA A 151 10.64 8.31 -23.94
CA ALA A 151 9.54 8.89 -24.71
C ALA A 151 9.57 8.54 -26.21
N PRO A 152 10.71 8.64 -26.94
CA PRO A 152 10.73 8.23 -28.35
C PRO A 152 10.60 6.71 -28.53
N LEU A 153 11.13 5.90 -27.61
CA LEU A 153 10.94 4.44 -27.66
C LEU A 153 9.48 4.05 -27.44
N ASP A 154 8.81 4.68 -26.49
CA ASP A 154 7.39 4.47 -26.22
C ASP A 154 6.52 4.93 -27.40
N ALA A 155 6.85 6.07 -28.01
CA ALA A 155 6.18 6.55 -29.21
C ALA A 155 6.34 5.58 -30.40
N LEU A 156 7.55 5.06 -30.62
CA LEU A 156 7.81 4.03 -31.64
C LEU A 156 7.03 2.74 -31.35
N TRP A 157 7.00 2.30 -30.09
CA TRP A 157 6.27 1.11 -29.68
C TRP A 157 4.76 1.29 -29.84
N GLY A 158 4.21 2.44 -29.45
CA GLY A 158 2.81 2.79 -29.62
C GLY A 158 2.42 2.85 -31.10
N GLU A 159 3.28 3.38 -31.97
CA GLU A 159 3.04 3.42 -33.40
C GLU A 159 3.10 2.02 -34.04
N LEU A 160 4.05 1.18 -33.63
CA LEU A 160 4.11 -0.24 -34.02
C LEU A 160 2.85 -0.99 -33.57
N TYR A 161 2.40 -0.79 -32.34
CA TYR A 161 1.18 -1.41 -31.83
C TYR A 161 -0.07 -0.94 -32.60
N ARG A 162 -0.15 0.36 -32.92
CA ARG A 162 -1.25 0.93 -33.71
C ARG A 162 -1.29 0.40 -35.14
N THR A 163 -0.14 0.24 -35.77
CA THR A 163 -0.06 -0.16 -37.19
C THR A 163 -0.18 -1.67 -37.36
N LEU A 164 0.55 -2.45 -36.55
CA LEU A 164 0.60 -3.91 -36.67
C LEU A 164 -0.36 -4.61 -35.70
N GLY A 165 -0.37 -4.19 -34.43
CA GLY A 165 -1.14 -4.84 -33.37
C GLY A 165 -2.65 -4.69 -33.57
N LEU A 166 -3.14 -3.45 -33.67
CA LEU A 166 -4.55 -3.14 -33.91
C LEU A 166 -5.05 -3.73 -35.24
N GLY A 167 -4.24 -3.62 -36.30
CA GLY A 167 -4.57 -4.21 -37.60
C GLY A 167 -4.70 -5.74 -37.56
N ALA A 168 -3.80 -6.43 -36.84
CA ALA A 168 -3.88 -7.87 -36.64
C ALA A 168 -5.08 -8.27 -35.77
N LEU A 169 -5.37 -7.49 -34.72
CA LEU A 169 -6.49 -7.74 -33.82
C LEU A 169 -7.83 -7.66 -34.56
N PHE A 170 -8.05 -6.62 -35.37
CA PHE A 170 -9.28 -6.49 -36.16
C PHE A 170 -9.43 -7.60 -37.19
N LYS A 171 -8.34 -7.99 -37.87
CA LYS A 171 -8.37 -9.14 -38.80
C LYS A 171 -8.75 -10.46 -38.10
N ASN A 172 -8.22 -10.69 -36.90
CA ASN A 172 -8.55 -11.88 -36.12
C ASN A 172 -10.01 -11.84 -35.63
N ALA A 173 -10.52 -10.66 -35.25
CA ALA A 173 -11.92 -10.48 -34.87
C ALA A 173 -12.87 -10.75 -36.05
N ASP A 174 -12.55 -10.22 -37.24
CA ASP A 174 -13.33 -10.48 -38.46
C ASP A 174 -13.33 -11.96 -38.83
N LEU A 175 -12.19 -12.65 -38.67
CA LEU A 175 -12.08 -14.09 -38.91
C LEU A 175 -12.91 -14.90 -37.90
N SER A 176 -12.90 -14.51 -36.63
CA SER A 176 -13.72 -15.13 -35.59
C SER A 176 -15.22 -14.93 -35.86
N TYR A 177 -15.61 -13.72 -36.26
CA TYR A 177 -17.00 -13.42 -36.62
C TYR A 177 -17.45 -14.18 -37.87
N ALA A 178 -16.58 -14.31 -38.87
CA ALA A 178 -16.86 -15.10 -40.07
C ALA A 178 -16.94 -16.60 -39.76
N PHE A 179 -16.15 -17.11 -38.82
CA PHE A 179 -16.20 -18.48 -38.35
C PHE A 179 -17.51 -18.77 -37.60
N ASP A 180 -17.91 -17.89 -36.69
CA ASP A 180 -19.18 -17.99 -35.95
C ASP A 180 -20.36 -18.11 -36.92
N ARG A 181 -20.47 -17.15 -37.86
CA ARG A 181 -21.58 -17.09 -38.81
C ARG A 181 -21.61 -18.22 -39.85
N LYS A 182 -20.49 -18.86 -40.16
CA LYS A 182 -20.43 -19.93 -41.18
C LYS A 182 -20.38 -21.32 -40.58
N ALA A 183 -19.55 -21.52 -39.57
CA ALA A 183 -19.33 -22.82 -38.97
C ALA A 183 -20.33 -23.09 -37.86
N ILE A 184 -20.53 -22.14 -36.93
CA ILE A 184 -21.40 -22.36 -35.76
C ILE A 184 -22.86 -22.33 -36.19
N ASP A 185 -23.30 -21.27 -36.89
CA ASP A 185 -24.67 -21.20 -37.43
C ASP A 185 -24.96 -22.38 -38.37
N GLY A 186 -24.00 -22.76 -39.23
CA GLY A 186 -24.17 -23.89 -40.16
C GLY A 186 -24.34 -25.24 -39.46
N VAL A 187 -23.61 -25.47 -38.36
CA VAL A 187 -23.76 -26.69 -37.54
C VAL A 187 -25.10 -26.67 -36.79
N VAL A 188 -25.49 -25.53 -36.23
CA VAL A 188 -26.75 -25.40 -35.48
C VAL A 188 -27.95 -25.55 -36.41
N ASP A 189 -27.98 -24.85 -37.53
CA ASP A 189 -29.02 -24.94 -38.54
C ASP A 189 -29.08 -26.35 -39.14
N GLY A 190 -27.93 -26.94 -39.48
CA GLY A 190 -27.87 -28.32 -39.98
C GLY A 190 -28.44 -29.33 -38.98
N THR A 191 -28.15 -29.13 -37.70
CA THR A 191 -28.74 -29.95 -36.62
C THR A 191 -30.25 -29.74 -36.55
N ALA A 192 -30.73 -28.49 -36.59
CA ALA A 192 -32.15 -28.18 -36.57
C ALA A 192 -32.91 -28.80 -37.76
N TYR A 193 -32.38 -28.66 -38.99
CA TYR A 193 -32.97 -29.26 -40.18
C TYR A 193 -33.01 -30.79 -40.09
N SER A 194 -31.94 -31.42 -39.59
CA SER A 194 -31.93 -32.88 -39.42
C SER A 194 -33.01 -33.38 -38.46
N VAL A 195 -33.23 -32.66 -37.34
CA VAL A 195 -34.27 -33.00 -36.36
C VAL A 195 -35.67 -32.79 -36.96
N MET A 196 -35.86 -31.70 -37.70
CA MET A 196 -37.13 -31.41 -38.39
C MET A 196 -37.44 -32.46 -39.46
N ASP A 197 -36.45 -32.89 -40.24
CA ASP A 197 -36.60 -33.91 -41.27
C ASP A 197 -36.99 -35.25 -40.66
N VAL A 198 -36.30 -35.69 -39.60
CA VAL A 198 -36.65 -36.90 -38.85
C VAL A 198 -38.07 -36.79 -38.30
N GLY A 199 -38.44 -35.66 -37.69
CA GLY A 199 -39.80 -35.42 -37.21
C GLY A 199 -40.86 -35.48 -38.31
N SER A 200 -40.54 -34.96 -39.51
CA SER A 200 -41.46 -34.99 -40.66
C SER A 200 -41.68 -36.42 -41.19
N VAL A 201 -40.64 -37.26 -41.15
CA VAL A 201 -40.71 -38.68 -41.53
C VAL A 201 -41.55 -39.45 -40.50
N VAL A 202 -41.31 -39.24 -39.20
CA VAL A 202 -42.11 -39.84 -38.12
C VAL A 202 -43.57 -39.44 -38.23
N LYS A 203 -43.85 -38.16 -38.54
CA LYS A 203 -45.22 -37.67 -38.76
C LYS A 203 -45.93 -38.35 -39.94
N LYS A 204 -45.21 -38.67 -41.02
CA LYS A 204 -45.77 -39.41 -42.17
C LYS A 204 -46.04 -40.89 -41.86
N LEU A 205 -45.24 -41.50 -40.97
CA LEU A 205 -45.47 -42.87 -40.49
C LEU A 205 -46.70 -42.99 -39.59
N GLN A 206 -47.11 -41.87 -38.97
CA GLN A 206 -48.31 -41.80 -38.13
C GLN A 206 -49.60 -41.73 -38.98
N THR A 207 -49.94 -42.82 -39.67
CA THR A 207 -51.24 -42.96 -40.35
C THR A 207 -52.35 -43.04 -39.31
N GLY A 208 -53.22 -42.03 -39.21
CA GLY A 208 -54.30 -41.89 -38.21
C GLY A 208 -55.40 -42.97 -38.20
N ARG A 209 -55.12 -44.18 -38.71
CA ARG A 209 -56.01 -45.35 -38.64
C ARG A 209 -55.75 -46.11 -37.34
N ILE A 210 -56.74 -46.14 -36.45
CA ILE A 210 -56.68 -46.82 -35.13
C ILE A 210 -56.29 -48.30 -35.26
N GLN A 211 -56.70 -48.96 -36.36
CA GLN A 211 -56.37 -50.36 -36.65
C GLN A 211 -54.85 -50.62 -36.76
N THR A 212 -54.09 -49.69 -37.36
CA THR A 212 -52.64 -49.84 -37.52
C THR A 212 -51.93 -49.76 -36.17
N TYR A 213 -52.38 -48.89 -35.25
CA TYR A 213 -51.80 -48.79 -33.91
C TYR A 213 -52.07 -50.02 -33.05
N ILE A 214 -53.28 -50.58 -33.13
CA ILE A 214 -53.61 -51.83 -32.41
C ILE A 214 -52.74 -52.99 -32.92
N GLY A 215 -52.58 -53.10 -34.25
CA GLY A 215 -51.70 -54.11 -34.85
C GLY A 215 -50.22 -53.94 -34.44
N LEU A 216 -49.72 -52.71 -34.43
CA LEU A 216 -48.34 -52.40 -34.04
C LEU A 216 -48.11 -52.63 -32.53
N ALA A 217 -49.09 -52.30 -31.68
CA ALA A 217 -49.02 -52.56 -30.23
C ALA A 217 -49.00 -54.07 -29.91
N LEU A 218 -49.84 -54.86 -30.58
CA LEU A 218 -49.81 -56.32 -30.46
C LEU A 218 -48.47 -56.90 -30.93
N PHE A 219 -47.96 -56.44 -32.07
CA PHE A 219 -46.66 -56.85 -32.59
C PHE A 219 -45.51 -56.51 -31.61
N MET A 220 -45.49 -55.30 -31.04
CA MET A 220 -44.51 -54.89 -30.02
C MET A 220 -44.61 -55.76 -28.76
N LEU A 221 -45.83 -56.12 -28.33
CA LEU A 221 -46.04 -56.98 -27.16
C LEU A 221 -45.52 -58.41 -27.41
N PHE A 222 -45.78 -58.98 -28.58
CA PHE A 222 -45.22 -60.27 -28.98
C PHE A 222 -43.69 -60.24 -29.15
N ALA A 223 -43.14 -59.16 -29.70
CA ALA A 223 -41.69 -58.99 -29.85
C ALA A 223 -40.99 -58.84 -28.48
N ILE A 224 -41.58 -58.12 -27.54
CA ILE A 224 -41.07 -58.02 -26.16
C ILE A 224 -41.15 -59.38 -25.47
N LEU A 225 -42.28 -60.10 -25.57
CA LEU A 225 -42.40 -61.45 -25.02
C LEU A 225 -41.37 -62.41 -25.63
N TRP A 226 -41.18 -62.38 -26.94
CA TRP A 226 -40.16 -63.16 -27.63
C TRP A 226 -38.75 -62.81 -27.12
N PHE A 227 -38.43 -61.52 -27.03
CA PHE A 227 -37.12 -61.06 -26.57
C PHE A 227 -36.85 -61.49 -25.12
N VAL A 228 -37.84 -61.34 -24.23
CA VAL A 228 -37.75 -61.80 -22.83
C VAL A 228 -37.58 -63.31 -22.75
N PHE A 229 -38.21 -64.07 -23.64
CA PHE A 229 -38.12 -65.54 -23.67
C PHE A 229 -36.83 -66.08 -24.32
N VAL A 230 -36.16 -65.27 -25.15
CA VAL A 230 -34.93 -65.65 -25.85
C VAL A 230 -33.67 -65.15 -25.12
N VAL A 231 -33.78 -64.05 -24.38
CA VAL A 231 -32.65 -63.43 -23.65
C VAL A 231 -32.68 -63.74 -22.15
N GLY A 232 -33.84 -64.10 -21.59
CA GLY A 232 -33.98 -64.64 -20.23
C GLY A 232 -34.00 -66.16 -20.23
#